data_AF-A0A5K0WVR2-F1
#
_entry.id   AF-A0A5K0WVR2-F1
#
_cell.length_a   1.000
_cell.length_b   1.000
_cell.length_c   1.000
_cell.angle_alpha   90.00
_cell.angle_beta   90.00
_cell.angle_gamma   90.00
#
_symmetry.space_group_name_H-M   'P 1'
#
loop_
_entity.id
_entity.type
_entity.pdbx_description
1 polymer ?
#
loop_
_entity_poly.entity_id
_entity_poly.type
_entity_poly.pdbx_seq_one_letter_code
_entity_poly.pdbx_strand_id
1 'polypeptide(L)' 'GARHQEITKDLLGDGIFAVDGQRWRHQRKVASYEFSTKVLRDFSSVVFRRNAAALARKISEDAEANLSMDIH' A
#
# COMPACT_ATOMS: atom_id res chain seq x y z
N GLY A 1 18.05 1.21 -10.73
CA GLY A 1 19.26 1.78 -11.38
C GLY A 1 19.69 3.04 -10.66
N ALA A 2 20.97 3.45 -10.74
CA ALA A 2 21.54 4.51 -9.88
C ALA A 2 20.68 5.79 -9.76
N ARG A 3 20.14 6.29 -10.89
CA ARG A 3 19.24 7.45 -10.92
C ARG A 3 17.94 7.27 -10.10
N HIS A 4 17.36 6.07 -10.10
CA HIS A 4 16.16 5.77 -9.30
C HIS A 4 16.46 5.77 -7.81
N GLN A 5 17.63 5.25 -7.42
CA GLN A 5 18.06 5.28 -6.02
C GLN A 5 18.25 6.72 -5.56
N GLU A 6 18.93 7.55 -6.33
CA GLU A 6 19.13 8.97 -6.02
C GLU A 6 17.80 9.73 -5.82
N ILE A 7 16.81 9.50 -6.69
CA ILE A 7 15.50 10.17 -6.59
C ILE A 7 14.72 9.73 -5.35
N THR A 8 14.81 8.45 -4.95
CA THR A 8 13.97 7.89 -3.90
C THR A 8 14.62 7.83 -2.53
N LYS A 9 15.95 8.02 -2.45
CA LYS A 9 16.73 7.86 -1.21
C LYS A 9 16.33 8.84 -0.12
N ASP A 10 16.00 10.08 -0.45
CA ASP A 10 15.63 11.07 0.57
C ASP A 10 14.29 10.74 1.26
N LEU A 11 13.37 10.09 0.54
CA LEU A 11 12.06 9.70 1.08
C LEU A 11 12.06 8.27 1.66
N LEU A 12 12.70 7.33 0.98
CA LEU A 12 12.62 5.88 1.26
C LEU A 12 13.91 5.32 1.87
N GLY A 13 14.94 6.15 2.02
CA GLY A 13 16.26 5.74 2.52
C GLY A 13 16.86 4.64 1.67
N ASP A 14 17.48 3.67 2.34
CA ASP A 14 17.99 2.44 1.72
C ASP A 14 16.97 1.29 1.81
N GLY A 15 15.67 1.62 1.82
CA GLY A 15 14.58 0.65 1.88
C GLY A 15 14.42 -0.17 0.59
N ILE A 16 13.60 -1.22 0.66
CA ILE A 16 13.47 -2.25 -0.39
C ILE A 16 13.09 -1.70 -1.78
N PHE A 17 12.44 -0.54 -1.84
CA PHE A 17 12.05 0.12 -3.09
C PHE A 17 13.11 1.08 -3.66
N ALA A 18 14.13 1.41 -2.87
CA ALA A 18 15.16 2.39 -3.20
C ALA A 18 16.54 1.77 -3.47
N VAL A 19 16.74 0.48 -3.18
CA VAL A 19 18.01 -0.23 -3.41
C VAL A 19 17.91 -1.28 -4.51
N ASP A 20 19.04 -1.61 -5.14
CA ASP A 20 19.16 -2.66 -6.17
C ASP A 20 20.09 -3.81 -5.75
N GLY A 21 20.19 -4.83 -6.61
CA GLY A 21 21.21 -5.88 -6.52
C GLY A 21 21.07 -6.77 -5.28
N GLN A 22 22.19 -7.04 -4.60
CA GLN A 22 22.19 -7.94 -3.44
C GLN A 22 21.45 -7.35 -2.24
N ARG A 23 21.49 -6.02 -2.05
CA ARG A 23 20.76 -5.34 -0.97
C ARG A 23 19.24 -5.52 -1.16
N TRP A 24 18.75 -5.30 -2.37
CA TRP A 24 17.35 -5.58 -2.73
C TRP A 24 17.00 -7.05 -2.51
N ARG A 25 17.84 -7.98 -3.00
CA ARG A 25 17.58 -9.42 -2.87
C ARG A 25 17.47 -9.85 -1.41
N HIS A 26 18.34 -9.33 -0.56
CA HIS A 26 18.32 -9.61 0.88
C HIS A 26 17.05 -9.05 1.54
N GLN A 27 16.76 -7.76 1.35
CA GLN A 27 15.58 -7.12 1.95
C GLN A 27 14.27 -7.75 1.45
N ARG A 28 14.19 -8.11 0.16
CA ARG A 28 13.04 -8.83 -0.41
C ARG A 28 12.83 -10.20 0.22
N LYS A 29 13.90 -10.93 0.49
CA LYS A 29 13.80 -12.23 1.16
C LYS A 29 13.21 -12.05 2.56
N VAL A 30 13.71 -11.10 3.33
CA VAL A 30 13.18 -10.80 4.68
C VAL A 30 11.71 -10.36 4.60
N ALA A 31 11.40 -9.38 3.76
CA ALA A 31 10.04 -8.86 3.59
C ALA A 31 9.04 -9.95 3.13
N SER A 32 9.46 -10.92 2.32
CA SER A 32 8.56 -11.97 1.83
C SER A 32 7.97 -12.85 2.95
N TYR A 33 8.66 -12.99 4.10
CA TYR A 33 8.13 -13.71 5.24
C TYR A 33 7.03 -12.92 5.96
N GLU A 34 7.19 -11.61 6.07
CA GLU A 34 6.20 -10.68 6.63
C GLU A 34 4.96 -10.53 5.73
N PHE A 35 5.15 -10.61 4.41
CA PHE A 35 4.06 -10.54 3.42
C PHE A 35 3.57 -11.92 2.94
N SER A 36 3.56 -12.92 3.82
CA SER A 36 2.99 -14.24 3.46
C SER A 36 1.49 -14.15 3.16
N THR A 37 0.97 -15.07 2.34
CA THR A 37 -0.48 -15.13 2.02
C THR A 37 -1.36 -15.19 3.27
N LYS A 38 -0.89 -15.84 4.34
CA LYS A 38 -1.60 -15.89 5.62
C LYS A 38 -1.63 -14.51 6.29
N VAL A 39 -0.47 -13.87 6.45
CA VAL A 39 -0.38 -12.54 7.08
C VAL A 39 -1.19 -11.51 6.29
N LEU A 40 -1.07 -11.52 4.96
CA LEU A 40 -1.85 -10.67 4.08
C LEU A 40 -3.35 -10.90 4.27
N ARG A 41 -3.82 -12.14 4.32
CA ARG A 41 -5.25 -12.44 4.52
C ARG A 41 -5.75 -11.94 5.87
N ASP A 42 -5.03 -12.29 6.94
CA ASP A 42 -5.46 -12.03 8.31
C ASP A 42 -5.50 -10.52 8.60
N PHE A 43 -4.49 -9.78 8.13
CA PHE A 43 -4.42 -8.33 8.33
C PHE A 43 -5.29 -7.56 7.34
N SER A 44 -5.16 -7.82 6.04
CA SER A 44 -5.81 -7.02 5.01
C SER A 44 -7.32 -7.13 5.05
N SER A 45 -7.88 -8.29 5.45
CA SER A 45 -9.33 -8.46 5.50
C SER A 45 -10.01 -7.50 6.48
N VAL A 46 -9.38 -7.23 7.63
CA VAL A 46 -9.91 -6.28 8.63
C VAL A 46 -9.84 -4.85 8.08
N VAL A 47 -8.69 -4.47 7.51
CA VAL A 47 -8.48 -3.14 6.93
C VAL A 47 -9.43 -2.88 5.76
N PHE A 48 -9.55 -3.83 4.82
CA PHE A 48 -10.43 -3.70 3.65
C PHE A 48 -11.89 -3.61 4.04
N ARG A 49 -12.38 -4.45 4.97
CA ARG A 49 -13.77 -4.34 5.43
C ARG A 49 -14.05 -2.99 6.08
N ARG A 50 -13.12 -2.51 6.92
CA ARG A 50 -13.27 -1.20 7.58
C ARG A 50 -13.34 -0.07 6.55
N ASN A 51 -12.41 -0.05 5.59
CA ASN A 51 -12.35 1.00 4.57
C ASN A 51 -13.54 0.92 3.62
N ALA A 52 -13.96 -0.28 3.21
CA ALA A 52 -15.16 -0.49 2.40
C ALA A 52 -16.42 0.01 3.11
N ALA A 53 -16.57 -0.28 4.41
CA ALA A 53 -17.69 0.23 5.19
C ALA A 53 -17.67 1.77 5.32
N ALA A 54 -16.48 2.37 5.50
CA ALA A 54 -16.35 3.82 5.55
C ALA A 54 -16.71 4.48 4.22
N LEU A 55 -16.22 3.93 3.11
CA LEU A 55 -16.54 4.39 1.76
C LEU A 55 -18.03 4.23 1.45
N ALA A 56 -18.62 3.07 1.78
CA ALA A 56 -20.03 2.81 1.55
C ALA A 56 -20.93 3.84 2.27
N ARG A 57 -20.61 4.19 3.52
CA ARG A 57 -21.32 5.25 4.24
C ARG A 57 -21.25 6.59 3.51
N LYS A 58 -20.04 6.98 3.06
CA LYS A 58 -19.87 8.26 2.37
C LYS A 58 -20.65 8.31 1.05
N ILE A 59 -20.64 7.21 0.30
CA ILE A 59 -21.44 7.06 -0.93
C ILE A 59 -22.93 7.19 -0.61
N SER A 60 -23.42 6.57 0.46
CA SER A 60 -24.83 6.69 0.87
C SER A 60 -25.22 8.13 1.23
N GLU A 61 -24.39 8.83 2.00
CA GLU A 61 -24.62 10.24 2.37
C GLU A 61 -24.67 11.14 1.13
N ASP A 62 -23.73 10.98 0.20
CA ASP A 62 -23.68 11.79 -1.01
C ASP A 62 -24.85 11.47 -1.95
N ALA A 63 -25.28 10.20 -2.02
CA ALA A 63 -26.46 9.80 -2.78
C ALA A 63 -27.76 10.40 -2.22
N GLU A 64 -27.92 10.43 -0.89
CA GLU A 64 -29.08 11.07 -0.23
C GLU A 64 -29.11 12.59 -0.46
N ALA A 65 -27.93 13.23 -0.48
CA ALA A 65 -27.78 14.65 -0.77
C ALA A 65 -27.78 14.98 -2.28
N ASN A 66 -27.93 13.98 -3.15
CA ASN A 66 -27.85 14.09 -4.60
C ASN A 66 -26.56 14.80 -5.09
N LEU A 67 -25.44 14.51 -4.42
CA LEU A 67 -24.12 15.03 -4.72
C LEU A 67 -23.39 14.09 -5.68
N SER A 68 -22.67 14.67 -6.65
CA SER A 68 -21.77 13.92 -7.53
C SER A 68 -20.44 13.60 -6.84
N MET A 69 -19.94 12.37 -7.01
CA MET A 69 -18.64 11.93 -6.50
C MET A 69 -17.66 11.71 -7.66
N ASP A 70 -16.44 12.24 -7.54
CA ASP A 70 -15.34 11.93 -8.45
C ASP A 70 -14.60 10.66 -7.98
N ILE A 71 -14.30 9.78 -8.93
CA ILE A 71 -13.66 8.47 -8.70
C ILE A 71 -12.32 8.33 -9.41
N HIS A 72 -11.83 9.41 -10.04
CA HIS A 72 -10.58 9.43 -10.80
C HIS A 72 -9.35 9.79 -9.96
#